data_AF-A0A9P6TFL2-F1
#
_entry.id   AF-A0A9P6TFL2-F1
#
_cell.length_a   1.000
_cell.length_b   1.000
_cell.length_c   1.000
_cell.angle_alpha   90.00
_cell.angle_beta   90.00
_cell.angle_gamma   90.00
#
_symmetry.space_group_name_H-M   'P 1'
#
loop_
_entity.id
_entity.type
_entity.pdbx_description
1 polymer ?
#
loop_
_entity_poly.entity_id
_entity_poly.type
_entity_poly.pdbx_seq_one_letter_code
_entity_poly.pdbx_strand_id
1 'polypeptide(L)'
;MTEHVTSSSNTTTPVLASGSGTTSSNPHRLTLCLECTLKPSIYTCPACSIRTCSLACSNQHKLRVPCAGKRNRVEAIPMNKYSWGSLMQDYTYLEDVNRVLVDARRSEKSCSSGLNLSNLEDPKILNRRDRLVKKAASEGVRLVLMAEGMSRRKMNTTNYKHP
;
A
#
# COMPACT_ATOMS: atom_id res chain seq x y z
N MET A 1 -0.31 -65.22 -47.23
CA MET A 1 0.29 -66.48 -46.75
C MET A 1 1.66 -66.17 -46.21
N THR A 2 1.75 -65.92 -44.90
CA THR A 2 2.86 -66.25 -43.99
C THR A 2 2.51 -65.59 -42.66
N GLU A 3 2.28 -66.46 -41.68
CA GLU A 3 1.90 -66.13 -40.32
C GLU A 3 3.13 -65.78 -39.49
N HIS A 4 2.96 -64.92 -38.50
CA HIS A 4 3.82 -64.91 -37.31
C HIS A 4 2.96 -64.90 -36.06
N VAL A 5 2.96 -66.06 -35.42
CA VAL A 5 2.46 -66.39 -34.09
C VAL A 5 3.54 -66.02 -33.07
N THR A 6 3.19 -65.27 -32.02
CA THR A 6 3.90 -65.33 -30.73
C THR A 6 2.94 -65.20 -29.57
N SER A 7 3.15 -66.05 -28.59
CA SER A 7 2.24 -66.49 -27.56
C SER A 7 2.22 -65.63 -26.28
N SER A 8 1.01 -65.55 -25.70
CA SER A 8 0.58 -65.45 -24.30
C SER A 8 1.59 -65.24 -23.15
N SER A 9 1.23 -64.30 -22.25
CA SER A 9 1.05 -64.60 -20.82
C SER A 9 0.22 -63.52 -20.11
N ASN A 10 -1.02 -63.85 -19.77
CA ASN A 10 -1.87 -63.07 -18.86
C ASN A 10 -1.40 -63.28 -17.41
N THR A 11 -1.28 -62.20 -16.64
CA THR A 11 -1.20 -62.28 -15.18
C THR A 11 -2.24 -61.36 -14.57
N THR A 12 -3.27 -61.99 -14.04
CA THR A 12 -4.31 -61.45 -13.18
C THR A 12 -3.72 -61.22 -11.80
N THR A 13 -3.80 -60.00 -11.28
CA THR A 13 -3.67 -59.70 -9.85
C THR A 13 -4.60 -58.55 -9.46
N PRO A 14 -5.06 -58.50 -8.20
CA PRO A 14 -6.47 -58.26 -7.89
C PRO A 14 -6.85 -56.79 -7.67
N VAL A 15 -8.14 -56.57 -7.87
CA VAL A 15 -8.93 -55.42 -7.44
C VAL A 15 -8.75 -55.20 -5.93
N LEU A 16 -8.24 -54.04 -5.55
CA LEU A 16 -8.47 -53.48 -4.21
C LEU A 16 -9.33 -52.23 -4.36
N ALA A 17 -10.64 -52.45 -4.35
CA ALA A 17 -11.61 -51.44 -4.00
C ALA A 17 -11.51 -51.24 -2.48
N SER A 18 -11.28 -50.00 -2.03
CA SER A 18 -11.75 -49.47 -0.75
C SER A 18 -11.34 -48.02 -0.59
N GLY A 19 -12.31 -47.17 -0.23
CA GLY A 19 -12.02 -45.98 0.55
C GLY A 19 -12.29 -44.65 -0.14
N SER A 20 -13.57 -44.35 -0.36
CA SER A 20 -14.06 -42.97 -0.28
C SER A 20 -13.62 -42.37 1.05
N GLY A 21 -12.60 -41.53 0.99
CA GLY A 21 -12.13 -40.70 2.09
C GLY A 21 -12.11 -39.25 1.63
N THR A 22 -13.29 -38.66 1.44
CA THR A 22 -13.47 -37.21 1.41
C THR A 22 -13.05 -36.64 2.77
N THR A 23 -11.76 -36.45 2.97
CA THR A 23 -11.25 -35.63 4.07
C THR A 23 -11.31 -34.18 3.61
N SER A 24 -12.52 -33.62 3.71
CA SER A 24 -12.72 -32.19 3.86
C SER A 24 -11.94 -31.74 5.10
N SER A 25 -10.67 -31.42 4.92
CA SER A 25 -9.91 -30.58 5.81
C SER A 25 -9.18 -29.58 4.94
N ASN A 26 -9.58 -28.32 5.06
CA ASN A 26 -8.86 -27.19 4.51
C ASN A 26 -7.85 -26.76 5.57
N PRO A 27 -6.59 -27.24 5.56
CA PRO A 27 -5.54 -26.51 6.22
C PRO A 27 -5.18 -25.39 5.25
N HIS A 28 -5.19 -24.17 5.74
CA HIS A 28 -4.49 -23.06 5.14
C HIS A 28 -3.05 -23.54 4.86
N ARG A 29 -2.77 -24.05 3.64
CA ARG A 29 -1.45 -24.57 3.28
C ARG A 29 -0.53 -23.37 3.33
N LEU A 30 0.18 -23.21 4.44
CA LEU A 30 1.21 -22.21 4.60
C LEU A 30 2.29 -22.56 3.57
N THR A 31 2.19 -21.94 2.41
CA THR A 31 3.16 -22.09 1.33
C THR A 31 4.52 -21.72 1.88
N LEU A 32 5.55 -22.51 1.59
CA LEU A 32 6.91 -22.18 2.00
C LEU A 32 7.33 -20.83 1.42
N CYS A 33 8.19 -20.13 2.16
CA CYS A 33 8.82 -18.89 1.69
C CYS A 33 9.50 -19.13 0.34
N LEU A 34 9.22 -18.29 -0.65
CA LEU A 34 9.80 -18.47 -1.99
C LEU A 34 11.28 -18.07 -2.06
N GLU A 35 11.79 -17.36 -1.06
CA GLU A 35 13.20 -16.97 -1.00
C GLU A 35 14.08 -17.99 -0.28
N CYS A 36 13.69 -18.41 0.92
CA CYS A 36 14.50 -19.34 1.71
C CYS A 36 13.99 -20.77 1.65
N THR A 37 12.72 -21.02 1.33
CA THR A 37 12.07 -22.34 1.34
C THR A 37 12.10 -23.11 2.67
N LEU A 38 12.66 -22.52 3.74
CA LEU A 38 12.84 -23.16 5.05
C LEU A 38 11.62 -23.02 5.97
N LYS A 39 10.89 -21.90 5.86
CA LYS A 39 9.82 -21.52 6.79
C LYS A 39 8.53 -21.21 6.02
N PRO A 40 7.35 -21.41 6.64
CA PRO A 40 6.09 -20.97 6.07
C PRO A 40 6.08 -19.47 5.82
N SER A 41 5.49 -19.04 4.69
CA SER A 41 5.33 -17.63 4.37
C SER A 41 4.26 -16.98 5.25
N ILE A 42 4.55 -15.79 5.78
CA ILE A 42 3.61 -14.98 6.57
C ILE A 42 3.40 -13.58 5.96
N TYR A 43 4.20 -13.20 4.97
CA TYR A 43 4.07 -11.94 4.23
C TYR A 43 3.87 -12.20 2.75
N THR A 44 3.17 -11.29 2.07
CA THR A 44 2.98 -11.30 0.61
C THR A 44 3.34 -9.92 0.05
N CYS A 45 4.19 -9.87 -0.97
CA CYS A 45 4.59 -8.62 -1.59
C CYS A 45 3.44 -8.03 -2.42
N PRO A 46 3.05 -6.75 -2.22
CA PRO A 46 1.90 -6.15 -2.92
C PRO A 46 2.17 -5.83 -4.40
N ALA A 47 3.43 -5.88 -4.85
CA ALA A 47 3.81 -5.58 -6.23
C ALA A 47 3.84 -6.83 -7.11
N CYS A 48 4.41 -7.93 -6.61
CA CYS A 48 4.68 -9.15 -7.38
C CYS A 48 4.07 -10.42 -6.76
N SER A 49 3.33 -10.28 -5.65
CA SER A 49 2.68 -11.40 -4.93
C SER A 49 3.62 -12.49 -4.41
N ILE A 50 4.95 -12.27 -4.43
CA ILE A 50 5.92 -13.19 -3.84
C ILE A 50 5.68 -13.31 -2.34
N ARG A 51 5.66 -14.56 -1.87
CA ARG A 51 5.40 -14.93 -0.48
C ARG A 51 6.70 -15.13 0.29
N THR A 52 6.82 -14.47 1.44
CA THR A 52 8.05 -14.47 2.25
C THR A 52 7.75 -14.73 3.73
N CYS A 53 8.72 -15.29 4.47
CA CYS A 53 8.55 -15.60 5.90
C CYS A 53 9.05 -14.50 6.84
N SER A 54 9.86 -13.56 6.37
CA SER A 54 10.50 -12.55 7.21
C SER A 54 10.83 -11.28 6.42
N LEU A 55 11.14 -10.20 7.12
CA LEU A 55 11.62 -8.96 6.50
C LEU A 55 12.91 -9.15 5.70
N ALA A 56 13.82 -10.00 6.17
CA ALA A 56 15.04 -10.33 5.45
C ALA A 56 14.73 -10.94 4.07
N CYS A 57 13.82 -11.93 4.01
CA CYS A 57 13.35 -12.51 2.75
C CYS A 57 12.56 -11.48 1.91
N SER A 58 11.78 -10.60 2.54
CA SER A 58 11.11 -9.50 1.85
C SER A 58 12.08 -8.53 1.18
N ASN A 59 13.23 -8.24 1.79
CA ASN A 59 14.22 -7.37 1.17
C ASN A 59 15.05 -8.11 0.12
N GLN A 60 15.39 -9.38 0.38
CA GLN A 60 16.17 -10.19 -0.55
C GLN A 60 15.44 -10.43 -1.87
N HIS A 61 14.13 -10.69 -1.86
CA HIS A 61 13.39 -10.84 -3.13
C HIS A 61 13.37 -9.55 -3.95
N LYS A 62 13.36 -8.37 -3.32
CA LYS A 62 13.39 -7.07 -4.02
C LYS A 62 14.72 -6.78 -4.70
N LEU A 63 15.79 -7.40 -4.20
CA LEU A 63 17.11 -7.32 -4.81
C LEU A 63 17.27 -8.38 -5.91
N ARG A 64 16.81 -9.62 -5.66
CA ARG A 64 16.89 -10.74 -6.59
C ARG A 64 15.99 -10.56 -7.81
N VAL A 65 14.76 -10.11 -7.57
CA VAL A 65 13.80 -9.70 -8.60
C VAL A 65 13.73 -8.17 -8.50
N PRO A 66 14.01 -7.40 -9.57
CA PRO A 66 13.98 -5.93 -9.54
C PRO A 66 12.55 -5.43 -9.27
N CYS A 67 12.17 -5.42 -7.99
CA CYS A 67 10.81 -5.22 -7.52
C CYS A 67 10.77 -4.02 -6.56
N ALA A 68 9.99 -3.00 -6.92
CA ALA A 68 9.84 -1.79 -6.09
C ALA A 68 9.17 -2.06 -4.73
N GLY A 69 8.50 -3.21 -4.57
CA GLY A 69 7.77 -3.56 -3.35
C GLY A 69 6.50 -2.72 -3.12
N LYS A 70 6.12 -1.87 -4.08
CA LYS A 70 4.91 -1.04 -4.05
C LYS A 70 3.98 -1.47 -5.18
N ARG A 71 2.69 -1.66 -4.86
CA ARG A 71 1.67 -1.94 -5.87
C ARG A 71 1.59 -0.78 -6.87
N ASN A 72 1.59 -1.08 -8.17
CA ASN A 72 1.29 -0.10 -9.20
C ASN A 72 -0.20 0.28 -9.10
N ARG A 73 -0.48 1.56 -8.84
CA ARG A 73 -1.85 2.05 -8.67
C ARG A 73 -2.50 2.51 -9.98
N VAL A 74 -1.72 2.63 -11.06
CA VAL A 74 -2.15 3.20 -12.34
C VAL A 74 -1.94 2.17 -13.46
N GLU A 75 -2.18 0.89 -13.14
CA GLU A 75 -2.08 -0.18 -14.13
C GLU A 75 -3.28 -0.11 -15.08
N ALA A 76 -3.03 -0.06 -16.38
CA ALA A 76 -4.09 -0.04 -17.38
C ALA A 76 -4.75 -1.43 -17.46
N ILE A 77 -6.02 -1.50 -17.07
CA ILE A 77 -6.81 -2.72 -17.12
C ILE A 77 -7.70 -2.66 -18.37
N PRO A 78 -7.68 -3.68 -19.25
CA PRO A 78 -8.56 -3.70 -20.42
C PRO A 78 -10.02 -3.74 -19.96
N MET A 79 -10.92 -3.09 -20.71
CA MET A 79 -12.33 -2.90 -20.32
C MET A 79 -13.01 -4.22 -19.93
N ASN A 80 -12.71 -5.31 -20.63
CA ASN A 80 -13.28 -6.64 -20.39
C ASN A 80 -12.90 -7.25 -19.02
N LYS A 81 -11.83 -6.75 -18.37
CA LYS A 81 -11.37 -7.21 -17.04
C LYS A 81 -11.56 -6.14 -15.96
N TYR A 82 -12.12 -4.98 -16.32
CA TYR A 82 -12.33 -3.89 -15.41
C TYR A 82 -13.44 -4.24 -14.42
N SER A 83 -13.08 -4.39 -13.15
CA SER A 83 -13.97 -4.82 -12.09
C SER A 83 -14.31 -3.67 -11.13
N TRP A 84 -15.35 -3.85 -10.32
CA TRP A 84 -15.70 -2.91 -9.24
C TRP A 84 -14.50 -2.60 -8.33
N GLY A 85 -13.68 -3.61 -8.02
CA GLY A 85 -12.46 -3.41 -7.21
C GLY A 85 -11.42 -2.53 -7.90
N SER A 86 -11.35 -2.56 -9.24
CA SER A 86 -10.47 -1.69 -10.03
C SER A 86 -10.99 -0.26 -10.01
N LEU A 87 -12.30 -0.07 -10.21
CA LEU A 87 -12.95 1.24 -10.10
C LEU A 87 -12.73 1.89 -8.73
N MET A 88 -12.86 1.14 -7.65
CA MET A 88 -12.64 1.67 -6.31
C MET A 88 -11.18 2.06 -6.07
N GLN A 89 -10.24 1.32 -6.65
CA GLN A 89 -8.82 1.67 -6.60
C GLN A 89 -8.54 2.99 -7.34
N ASP A 90 -9.11 3.16 -8.53
CA ASP A 90 -8.96 4.39 -9.32
C ASP A 90 -9.60 5.58 -8.62
N TYR A 91 -10.80 5.41 -8.07
CA TYR A 91 -11.49 6.43 -7.28
C TYR A 91 -10.64 6.89 -6.09
N THR A 92 -10.14 5.93 -5.28
CA THR A 92 -9.30 6.23 -4.12
C THR A 92 -8.00 6.92 -4.53
N TYR A 93 -7.42 6.52 -5.65
CA TYR A 93 -6.22 7.16 -6.19
C TYR A 93 -6.47 8.61 -6.59
N LEU A 94 -7.58 8.90 -7.28
CA LEU A 94 -7.95 10.27 -7.66
C LEU A 94 -8.23 11.15 -6.45
N GLU A 95 -8.87 10.61 -5.41
CA GLU A 95 -9.04 11.33 -4.14
C GLU A 95 -7.71 11.60 -3.43
N ASP A 96 -6.80 10.64 -3.42
CA ASP A 96 -5.45 10.80 -2.87
C ASP A 96 -4.68 11.92 -3.59
N VAL A 97 -4.72 11.93 -4.92
CA VAL A 97 -4.12 12.98 -5.75
C VAL A 97 -4.76 14.33 -5.45
N ASN A 98 -6.09 14.40 -5.41
CA ASN A 98 -6.81 15.63 -5.11
C ASN A 98 -6.42 16.19 -3.73
N ARG A 99 -6.31 15.33 -2.71
CA ARG A 99 -5.87 15.73 -1.37
C ARG A 99 -4.48 16.37 -1.40
N VAL A 100 -3.52 15.74 -2.11
CA VAL A 100 -2.16 16.28 -2.25
C VAL A 100 -2.18 17.64 -2.95
N LEU A 101 -2.96 17.80 -4.02
CA LEU A 101 -3.09 19.06 -4.74
C LEU A 101 -3.73 20.16 -3.87
N VAL A 102 -4.75 19.82 -3.10
CA VAL A 102 -5.39 20.75 -2.16
C VAL A 102 -4.41 21.20 -1.08
N ASP A 103 -3.63 20.27 -0.53
CA ASP A 103 -2.62 20.58 0.49
C ASP A 103 -1.45 21.40 -0.08
N ALA A 104 -1.01 21.10 -1.31
CA ALA A 104 -0.01 21.89 -2.02
C ALA A 104 -0.50 23.33 -2.23
N ARG A 105 -1.71 23.52 -2.75
CA ARG A 105 -2.33 24.86 -2.92
C ARG A 105 -2.46 25.61 -1.59
N ARG A 106 -2.71 24.91 -0.48
CA ARG A 106 -2.73 25.54 0.86
C ARG A 106 -1.34 25.99 1.29
N SER A 107 -0.32 25.16 1.07
CA SER A 107 1.07 25.52 1.37
C SER A 107 1.52 26.74 0.56
N GLU A 108 1.17 26.79 -0.73
CA GLU A 108 1.43 27.94 -1.61
C GLU A 108 0.74 29.22 -1.10
N LYS A 109 -0.53 29.13 -0.68
CA LYS A 109 -1.28 30.27 -0.11
C LYS A 109 -0.76 30.72 1.26
N SER A 110 -0.16 29.83 2.03
CA SER A 110 0.44 30.18 3.32
C SER A 110 1.83 30.81 3.20
N CYS A 111 2.56 30.60 2.09
CA CYS A 111 3.78 31.37 1.79
C CYS A 111 3.53 32.63 0.93
N SER A 112 2.47 32.65 0.10
CA SER A 112 2.07 33.85 -0.68
C SER A 112 1.17 34.83 0.09
N SER A 113 0.91 34.58 1.38
CA SER A 113 0.31 35.58 2.29
C SER A 113 1.30 36.65 2.79
N GLY A 114 2.49 36.75 2.19
CA GLY A 114 3.20 38.03 2.00
C GLY A 114 3.50 38.12 0.50
N LEU A 115 2.99 39.07 -0.27
CA LEU A 115 3.12 40.51 -0.11
C LEU A 115 1.89 41.22 -0.70
N ASN A 116 1.02 41.79 0.14
CA ASN A 116 0.55 43.14 -0.17
C ASN A 116 1.62 44.07 0.41
N LEU A 117 2.55 44.51 -0.43
CA LEU A 117 3.55 45.53 -0.11
C LEU A 117 2.91 46.93 -0.16
N SER A 118 1.75 47.10 0.46
CA SER A 118 1.00 48.36 0.41
C SER A 118 0.52 48.87 1.75
N ASN A 119 0.82 48.22 2.88
CA ASN A 119 0.59 48.80 4.21
C ASN A 119 1.63 48.28 5.21
N LEU A 120 2.79 48.95 5.23
CA LEU A 120 3.82 48.82 6.26
C LEU A 120 3.52 49.79 7.40
N GLU A 121 2.39 49.64 8.09
CA GLU A 121 2.18 50.28 9.39
C GLU A 121 1.47 49.25 10.29
N ASP A 122 2.22 48.70 11.25
CA ASP A 122 1.79 47.98 12.47
C ASP A 122 2.22 46.50 12.62
N PRO A 123 3.31 46.21 13.37
CA PRO A 123 3.80 44.85 13.63
C PRO A 123 3.03 44.08 14.73
N LYS A 124 1.77 44.44 15.05
CA LYS A 124 1.15 44.05 16.34
C LYS A 124 0.00 43.03 16.35
N ILE A 125 -0.53 42.55 15.23
CA ILE A 125 -1.60 41.51 15.27
C ILE A 125 -1.25 40.28 14.42
N LEU A 126 -0.22 39.55 14.80
CA LEU A 126 -0.06 38.16 14.36
C LEU A 126 -1.04 37.28 15.13
N ASN A 127 -1.89 36.53 14.41
CA ASN A 127 -2.81 35.59 15.01
C ASN A 127 -2.04 34.59 15.89
N ARG A 128 -2.64 34.14 16.99
CA ARG A 128 -2.08 33.13 17.91
C ARG A 128 -1.47 31.92 17.17
N ARG A 129 -2.13 31.50 16.09
CA ARG A 129 -1.73 30.37 15.25
C ARG A 129 -0.46 30.66 14.44
N ASP A 130 -0.29 31.89 13.94
CA ASP A 130 0.89 32.29 13.19
C ASP A 130 2.13 32.35 14.10
N ARG A 131 1.95 32.77 15.36
CA ARG A 131 3.02 32.72 16.37
C ARG A 131 3.51 31.29 16.62
N LEU A 132 2.57 30.34 16.72
CA LEU A 132 2.88 28.92 16.89
C LEU A 132 3.66 28.36 15.70
N VAL A 133 3.23 28.68 14.46
CA VAL A 133 3.92 28.22 13.23
C VAL A 133 5.32 28.83 13.12
N LYS A 134 5.47 30.14 13.35
CA LYS A 134 6.79 30.81 13.30
C LYS A 134 7.76 30.24 14.32
N LYS A 135 7.30 29.99 15.54
CA LYS A 135 8.15 29.40 16.57
C LYS A 135 8.55 27.97 16.22
N ALA A 136 7.60 27.13 15.80
CA ALA A 136 7.91 25.77 15.36
C ALA A 136 8.96 25.77 14.24
N ALA A 137 8.83 26.68 13.27
CA ALA A 137 9.81 26.85 12.21
C ALA A 137 11.19 27.27 12.73
N SER A 138 11.26 28.17 13.72
CA SER A 138 12.53 28.55 14.36
C SER A 138 13.22 27.39 15.09
N GLU A 139 12.45 26.37 15.49
CA GLU A 139 12.94 25.13 16.10
C GLU A 139 13.22 24.04 15.05
N GLY A 140 13.12 24.35 13.75
CA GLY A 140 13.32 23.39 12.66
C GLY A 140 12.13 22.44 12.44
N VAL A 141 10.99 22.70 13.08
CA VAL A 141 9.77 21.88 12.96
C VAL A 141 8.81 22.52 11.96
N ARG A 142 8.54 21.82 10.86
CA ARG A 142 7.53 22.24 9.87
C ARG A 142 6.12 21.94 10.39
N LEU A 143 5.50 22.93 11.03
CA LEU A 143 4.12 22.84 11.48
C LEU A 143 3.14 23.24 10.37
N VAL A 144 2.28 22.32 9.94
CA VAL A 144 1.18 22.59 8.99
C VAL A 144 -0.15 22.58 9.73
N LEU A 145 -0.90 23.69 9.63
CA LEU A 145 -2.23 23.79 10.22
C LEU A 145 -3.27 23.14 9.29
N MET A 146 -4.28 22.50 9.88
CA MET A 146 -5.47 22.02 9.15
C MET A 146 -6.15 23.18 8.41
N ALA A 147 -6.99 22.88 7.41
CA ALA A 147 -7.74 23.88 6.65
C ALA A 147 -8.70 24.72 7.52
N GLU A 148 -8.97 25.95 7.10
CA GLU A 148 -10.01 26.78 7.70
C GLU A 148 -11.38 26.10 7.59
N GLY A 149 -12.25 26.29 8.59
CA GLY A 149 -13.60 25.70 8.63
C GLY A 149 -13.69 24.27 9.16
N MET A 150 -12.59 23.50 9.18
CA MET A 150 -12.57 22.13 9.70
C MET A 150 -12.83 22.09 11.22
N SER A 151 -13.75 21.23 11.69
CA SER A 151 -14.11 21.11 13.11
C SER A 151 -12.90 20.86 14.01
N ARG A 152 -11.98 19.98 13.57
CA ARG A 152 -10.73 19.69 14.28
C ARG A 152 -9.83 20.92 14.44
N ARG A 153 -9.82 21.85 13.47
CA ARG A 153 -9.07 23.12 13.58
C ARG A 153 -9.71 24.06 14.60
N LYS A 154 -11.04 24.11 14.64
CA LYS A 154 -11.80 24.94 15.60
C LYS A 154 -11.61 24.45 17.04
N MET A 155 -11.64 23.13 17.23
CA MET A 155 -11.39 22.49 18.52
C MET A 155 -9.91 22.52 18.95
N ASN A 156 -8.99 22.84 18.03
CA ASN A 156 -7.57 22.90 18.36
C ASN A 156 -7.26 24.15 19.20
N THR A 157 -6.96 23.91 20.47
CA THR A 157 -6.64 24.94 21.48
C THR A 157 -5.14 25.10 21.72
N THR A 158 -4.24 24.54 20.89
CA THR A 158 -2.79 24.68 21.07
C THR A 158 -2.36 26.14 21.13
N ASN A 159 -1.63 26.52 22.17
CA ASN A 159 -0.96 27.83 22.29
C ASN A 159 0.55 27.63 22.33
N TYR A 160 1.28 28.59 21.76
CA TYR A 160 2.66 28.78 22.18
C TYR A 160 2.67 29.69 23.42
N LYS A 161 3.13 29.15 24.56
CA LYS A 161 3.40 29.93 25.78
C LYS A 161 4.91 30.12 25.87
N HIS A 162 5.36 31.37 25.85
CA HIS A 162 6.75 31.72 26.16
C HIS A 162 6.93 31.72 27.69
N PRO A 163 8.07 31.25 28.23
CA PRO A 163 8.41 31.40 29.66
C PRO A 163 8.59 32.87 30.08
#